data_AF-A0ABD6X429-F1
#
_entry.id   AF-A0ABD6X429-F1
#
_cell.length_a   1.000
_cell.length_b   1.000
_cell.length_c   1.000
_cell.angle_alpha   90.00
_cell.angle_beta   90.00
_cell.angle_gamma   90.00
#
_symmetry.space_group_name_H-M   'P 1'
#
loop_
_entity.id
_entity.type
_entity.pdbx_description
1 polymer ?
#
loop_
_entity_poly.entity_id
_entity_poly.type
_entity_poly.pdbx_seq_one_letter_code
_entity_poly.pdbx_strand_id
1 'polypeptide(L)'
;MKTKTIISLFIAVLAFAATTFGLCYNQNVPFYQCPIEAVNGMAFSFAWGLGIPTAISYALGVITLLIPSIFCFYLARTLYEKWFTN
;
A
#
# COMPACT_ATOMS: atom_id res chain seq x y z
N MET A 1 -11.17 14.33 15.63
CA MET A 1 -11.38 13.72 14.28
C MET A 1 -12.70 12.95 14.30
N LYS A 2 -13.45 12.91 13.19
CA LYS A 2 -14.70 12.12 13.11
C LYS A 2 -14.38 10.62 13.18
N THR A 3 -15.14 9.84 13.96
CA THR A 3 -14.91 8.39 14.20
C THR A 3 -14.72 7.59 12.92
N LYS A 4 -15.52 7.88 11.88
CA LYS A 4 -15.39 7.26 10.55
C LYS A 4 -13.98 7.40 9.95
N THR A 5 -13.36 8.56 10.07
CA THR A 5 -12.03 8.82 9.53
C THR A 5 -10.96 8.03 10.27
N ILE A 6 -11.12 7.86 11.59
CA ILE A 6 -10.19 7.09 12.42
C ILE A 6 -10.22 5.61 12.01
N ILE A 7 -11.43 5.04 11.85
CA ILE A 7 -11.61 3.65 11.44
C ILE A 7 -11.06 3.40 10.04
N SER A 8 -11.37 4.28 9.07
CA SER A 8 -10.84 4.16 7.71
C SER A 8 -9.31 4.27 7.68
N LEU A 9 -8.72 5.13 8.50
CA LEU A 9 -7.27 5.28 8.59
C LEU A 9 -6.61 4.04 9.20
N PHE A 10 -7.21 3.45 10.23
CA PHE A 10 -6.74 2.19 10.81
C PHE A 10 -6.75 1.05 9.77
N ILE A 11 -7.83 0.93 8.99
CA ILE A 11 -7.94 -0.07 7.92
C ILE A 11 -6.91 0.18 6.82
N ALA A 12 -6.64 1.44 6.46
CA ALA A 12 -5.61 1.77 5.47
C ALA A 12 -4.21 1.36 5.92
N VAL A 13 -3.87 1.56 7.21
CA VAL A 13 -2.59 1.13 7.79
C VAL A 13 -2.47 -0.40 7.77
N LEU A 14 -3.54 -1.12 8.11
CA LEU A 14 -3.56 -2.58 8.03
C LEU A 14 -3.41 -3.08 6.58
N ALA A 15 -4.06 -2.41 5.62
CA ALA A 15 -3.92 -2.75 4.20
C ALA A 15 -2.48 -2.51 3.71
N PHE A 16 -1.83 -1.41 4.13
CA PHE A 16 -0.44 -1.15 3.81
C PHE A 16 0.48 -2.26 4.37
N ALA A 17 0.33 -2.57 5.65
CA ALA A 17 1.05 -3.64 6.31
C ALA A 17 0.86 -4.98 5.58
N ALA A 18 -0.39 -5.39 5.36
CA ALA A 18 -0.72 -6.63 4.67
C ALA A 18 -0.09 -6.70 3.27
N THR A 19 -0.13 -5.61 2.51
CA THR A 19 0.47 -5.55 1.16
C THR A 19 1.99 -5.70 1.23
N THR A 20 2.66 -4.94 2.10
CA THR A 20 4.12 -5.00 2.23
C THR A 20 4.60 -6.38 2.71
N PHE A 21 3.94 -6.99 3.69
CA PHE A 21 4.29 -8.32 4.17
C PHE A 21 3.92 -9.43 3.20
N GLY A 22 2.82 -9.27 2.45
CA GLY A 22 2.45 -10.20 1.38
C GLY A 22 3.51 -10.24 0.27
N LEU A 23 4.01 -9.08 -0.16
CA LEU A 23 5.10 -9.00 -1.15
C LEU A 23 6.44 -9.53 -0.63
N CYS A 24 6.64 -9.44 0.68
CA CYS A 24 7.82 -9.94 1.39
C CYS A 24 7.69 -11.42 1.82
N TYR A 25 6.57 -12.07 1.49
CA TYR A 25 6.30 -13.43 1.95
C TYR A 25 7.36 -14.38 1.41
N ASN A 26 7.95 -15.17 2.31
CA ASN A 26 9.03 -16.12 2.01
C ASN A 26 10.37 -15.47 1.58
N GLN A 27 10.54 -14.16 1.79
CA GLN A 27 11.84 -13.50 1.62
C GLN A 27 12.67 -13.63 2.92
N ASN A 28 13.99 -13.84 2.79
CA ASN A 28 14.90 -13.88 3.94
C ASN A 28 15.39 -12.47 4.32
N VAL A 29 14.45 -11.55 4.52
CA VAL A 29 14.73 -10.17 4.90
C VAL A 29 14.05 -9.82 6.22
N PRO A 30 14.67 -9.00 7.08
CA PRO A 30 14.04 -8.49 8.28
C PRO A 30 12.72 -7.78 7.99
N PHE A 31 11.72 -7.99 8.83
CA PHE A 31 10.36 -7.45 8.68
C PHE A 31 10.31 -5.93 8.46
N TYR A 32 11.16 -5.16 9.15
CA TYR A 32 11.19 -3.70 9.01
C TYR A 32 11.75 -3.22 7.65
N GLN A 33 12.40 -4.10 6.89
CA GLN A 33 12.91 -3.80 5.54
C GLN A 33 11.91 -4.16 4.44
N CYS A 34 10.86 -4.93 4.73
CA CYS A 34 9.86 -5.34 3.75
C CYS A 34 9.24 -4.19 2.93
N PRO A 35 8.94 -3.00 3.51
CA PRO A 35 8.43 -1.88 2.71
C PRO A 35 9.44 -1.36 1.68
N ILE A 36 10.71 -1.29 2.06
CA ILE A 36 11.80 -0.85 1.16
C ILE A 36 11.99 -1.89 0.06
N GLU A 37 12.00 -3.17 0.42
CA GLU A 37 12.17 -4.26 -0.53
C GLU A 37 11.02 -4.33 -1.54
N ALA A 38 9.78 -4.12 -1.09
CA ALA A 38 8.62 -4.02 -1.97
C ALA A 38 8.78 -2.89 -2.99
N VAL A 39 9.20 -1.69 -2.55
CA VAL A 39 9.46 -0.55 -3.46
C VAL A 39 10.57 -0.87 -4.44
N ASN A 40 11.67 -1.49 -4.01
CA ASN A 40 12.77 -1.90 -4.87
C ASN A 40 12.31 -2.90 -5.94
N GLY A 41 11.54 -3.94 -5.56
CA GLY A 41 11.01 -4.93 -6.49
C GLY A 41 10.06 -4.32 -7.54
N MET A 42 9.20 -3.37 -7.13
CA MET A 42 8.34 -2.64 -8.07
C MET A 42 9.14 -1.70 -8.98
N ALA A 43 10.10 -0.94 -8.42
CA ALA A 43 10.95 -0.05 -9.19
C ALA A 43 11.80 -0.82 -10.21
N PHE A 44 12.32 -1.99 -9.82
CA PHE A 44 12.97 -2.93 -10.74
C PHE A 44 12.02 -3.36 -11.85
N SER A 45 10.80 -3.76 -11.51
CA SER A 45 9.79 -4.20 -12.48
C SER A 45 9.42 -3.09 -13.47
N PHE A 46 9.34 -1.84 -13.04
CA PHE A 46 9.09 -0.71 -13.93
C PHE A 46 10.30 -0.33 -14.78
N ALA A 47 11.49 -0.32 -14.19
CA ALA A 47 12.72 0.03 -14.91
C ALA A 47 13.07 -1.03 -15.97
N TRP A 48 13.01 -2.31 -15.62
CA TRP A 48 13.36 -3.41 -16.52
C TRP A 48 12.18 -3.89 -17.36
N GLY A 49 10.98 -3.96 -16.80
CA GLY A 49 9.80 -4.46 -17.51
C GLY A 49 9.19 -3.45 -18.48
N LEU A 50 9.26 -2.15 -18.17
CA LEU A 50 8.68 -1.08 -19.00
C LEU A 50 9.73 -0.10 -19.57
N GLY A 51 11.01 -0.25 -19.24
CA GLY A 51 12.08 0.64 -19.72
C GLY A 51 12.02 2.06 -19.13
N ILE A 52 11.32 2.25 -18.01
CA ILE A 52 11.13 3.57 -17.41
C ILE A 52 12.43 4.03 -16.72
N PRO A 53 12.82 5.32 -16.83
CA PRO A 53 14.00 5.84 -16.14
C PRO A 53 13.97 5.56 -14.65
N THR A 54 15.11 5.16 -14.09
CA THR A 54 15.24 4.65 -12.72
C THR A 54 14.58 5.55 -11.67
N ALA A 55 14.80 6.87 -11.74
CA ALA A 55 14.20 7.82 -10.79
C ALA A 55 12.66 7.81 -10.82
N ILE A 56 12.08 7.71 -12.02
CA ILE A 56 10.61 7.68 -12.20
C ILE A 56 10.06 6.32 -11.72
N SER A 57 10.80 5.23 -11.97
CA SER A 57 10.41 3.89 -11.51
C SER A 57 10.28 3.78 -10.00
N TYR A 58 11.15 4.44 -9.23
CA TYR A 58 11.01 4.51 -7.77
C TYR A 58 9.77 5.29 -7.34
N ALA A 59 9.49 6.43 -7.97
CA ALA A 59 8.28 7.20 -7.69
C ALA A 59 7.01 6.39 -7.99
N LEU A 60 6.98 5.69 -9.13
CA LEU A 60 5.89 4.79 -9.49
C LEU A 60 5.77 3.62 -8.50
N GLY A 61 6.89 3.01 -8.08
CA GLY A 61 6.88 1.94 -7.07
C GLY A 61 6.22 2.36 -5.76
N VAL A 62 6.53 3.56 -5.26
CA VAL A 62 5.89 4.12 -4.05
C VAL A 62 4.39 4.35 -4.29
N ILE A 63 4.01 4.95 -5.41
CA ILE A 63 2.61 5.21 -5.74
C ILE A 63 1.83 3.89 -5.80
N THR A 64 2.35 2.90 -6.53
CA THR A 64 1.72 1.58 -6.67
C THR A 64 1.55 0.88 -5.33
N LEU A 65 2.53 0.98 -4.42
CA LEU A 65 2.41 0.42 -3.07
C LEU A 65 1.27 1.02 -2.25
N LEU A 66 0.96 2.30 -2.48
CA LEU A 66 -0.07 3.03 -1.74
C LEU A 66 -1.48 2.77 -2.26
N ILE A 67 -1.64 2.30 -3.51
CA ILE A 67 -2.95 2.09 -4.13
C ILE A 67 -3.87 1.20 -3.28
N PRO A 68 -3.45 0.02 -2.77
CA PRO A 68 -4.32 -0.82 -1.94
C PRO A 68 -4.76 -0.11 -0.66
N SER A 69 -3.87 0.67 -0.05
CA SER A 69 -4.14 1.40 1.20
C SER A 69 -5.17 2.51 0.98
N ILE A 70 -5.04 3.26 -0.12
CA ILE A 70 -5.99 4.30 -0.51
C ILE A 70 -7.34 3.68 -0.86
N PHE A 71 -7.34 2.58 -1.61
CA PHE A 71 -8.56 1.86 -1.96
C PHE A 71 -9.30 1.37 -0.71
N CYS A 72 -8.61 0.70 0.21
CA CYS A 72 -9.18 0.23 1.47
C CYS A 72 -9.68 1.36 2.37
N PHE A 73 -9.02 2.53 2.38
CA PHE A 73 -9.48 3.70 3.11
C PHE A 73 -10.86 4.16 2.63
N TYR A 74 -11.03 4.38 1.32
CA TYR A 74 -12.30 4.82 0.75
C TYR A 74 -13.38 3.76 0.87
N LEU A 75 -13.04 2.49 0.65
CA LEU A 75 -13.96 1.38 0.82
C LEU A 75 -14.49 1.32 2.26
N ALA A 76 -13.59 1.35 3.25
CA ALA A 76 -13.96 1.34 4.66
C ALA A 76 -14.85 2.53 5.03
N ARG A 77 -14.56 3.71 4.47
CA ARG A 77 -15.36 4.90 4.72
C ARG A 77 -16.78 4.76 4.17
N THR A 78 -16.91 4.32 2.92
CA THR A 78 -18.21 4.12 2.26
C THR A 78 -19.03 3.05 2.98
N LEU A 79 -18.40 1.96 3.41
CA LEU A 79 -19.06 0.93 4.21
C LEU A 79 -19.51 1.49 5.56
N TYR A 80 -18.64 2.20 6.28
CA TYR A 80 -19.00 2.78 7.57
C TYR A 80 -20.24 3.69 7.47
N GLU A 81 -20.28 4.55 6.46
CA GLU A 81 -21.41 5.46 6.23
C GLU A 81 -22.70 4.69 5.89
N LYS A 82 -22.60 3.60 5.11
CA LYS A 82 -23.77 2.80 4.74
C LYS A 82 -24.38 2.04 5.92
N TRP A 83 -23.57 1.53 6.84
CA TRP A 83 -24.02 0.60 7.89
C TRP A 83 -24.26 1.24 9.26
N PHE A 84 -23.59 2.36 9.58
CA PHE A 84 -23.64 2.96 10.92
C PHE A 84 -24.28 4.35 10.97
N THR A 85 -24.55 4.97 9.82
CA THR A 85 -25.19 6.29 9.75
C THR A 85 -26.53 6.31 9.00
N ASN A 86 -27.00 5.15 8.51
CA ASN A 86 -28.40 4.92 8.13
C ASN A 86 -29.13 4.29 9.31
#